data_AF-A0A223DQE6-F1
#
_entry.id   AF-A0A223DQE6-F1
#
_cell.length_a   1.000
_cell.length_b   1.000
_cell.length_c   1.000
_cell.angle_alpha   90.00
_cell.angle_beta   90.00
_cell.angle_gamma   90.00
#
_symmetry.space_group_name_H-M   'P 1'
#
loop_
_entity.id
_entity.type
_entity.pdbx_description
1 polymer ?
#
loop_
_entity_poly.entity_id
_entity_poly.type
_entity_poly.pdbx_seq_one_letter_code
_entity_poly.pdbx_strand_id
1 'polypeptide(L)'
;MKIKNFVFASIFIGFSAHSTSNNSNQVLTGEVALSCEAILCLSTSKTPGECNEALSHFYSINAKKLSDKIKKRKKFLSLCPASSEEGMPALNDAIANGAGRCDASYLNRVMLQEKITHECKGGYKDETCKVITWKRISSDLPGYCKVYRDNDFTDLGLKFIGNSVWQKEKDFNKNPNGHWVN
;
A
#
# COMPACT_ATOMS: atom_id res chain seq x y z
N MET A 1 -4.77 23.51 -74.99
CA MET A 1 -4.74 23.50 -73.51
C MET A 1 -5.99 22.75 -73.04
N LYS A 2 -5.85 21.50 -72.58
CA LYS A 2 -6.99 20.62 -72.21
C LYS A 2 -7.17 20.67 -70.69
N ILE A 3 -8.29 21.23 -70.24
CA ILE A 3 -8.71 21.28 -68.83
C ILE A 3 -9.34 19.92 -68.50
N LYS A 4 -8.75 19.17 -67.57
CA LYS A 4 -9.31 17.93 -67.03
C LYS A 4 -10.12 18.25 -65.79
N ASN A 5 -11.43 18.02 -65.85
CA ASN A 5 -12.33 18.05 -64.70
C ASN A 5 -11.99 16.87 -63.78
N PHE A 6 -11.58 17.17 -62.54
CA PHE A 6 -11.49 16.18 -61.46
C PHE A 6 -12.61 16.49 -60.46
N VAL A 7 -13.64 15.64 -60.48
CA VAL A 7 -14.71 15.62 -59.48
C VAL A 7 -14.17 14.89 -58.25
N PHE A 8 -14.01 15.60 -57.14
CA PHE A 8 -13.76 14.98 -55.84
C PHE A 8 -15.10 14.77 -55.14
N ALA A 9 -15.52 13.51 -55.01
CA ALA A 9 -16.67 13.11 -54.22
C ALA A 9 -16.32 13.19 -52.74
N SER A 10 -17.01 14.06 -51.99
CA SER A 10 -16.90 14.17 -50.53
C SER A 10 -17.66 13.03 -49.86
N ILE A 11 -16.93 12.12 -49.20
CA ILE A 11 -17.52 11.11 -48.31
C ILE A 11 -17.44 11.68 -46.88
N PHE A 12 -18.55 12.23 -46.39
CA PHE A 12 -18.73 12.48 -44.95
C PHE A 12 -19.12 11.16 -44.28
N ILE A 13 -18.17 10.52 -43.59
CA ILE A 13 -18.46 9.41 -42.68
C ILE A 13 -18.90 10.05 -41.36
N GLY A 14 -20.22 10.09 -41.12
CA GLY A 14 -20.78 10.47 -39.84
C GLY A 14 -20.41 9.42 -38.78
N PHE A 15 -19.49 9.75 -37.88
CA PHE A 15 -19.24 8.96 -36.69
C PHE A 15 -20.40 9.17 -35.71
N SER A 16 -21.28 8.18 -35.60
CA SER A 16 -22.31 8.17 -34.56
C SER A 16 -21.64 7.81 -33.23
N ALA A 17 -21.36 8.80 -32.39
CA ALA A 17 -20.96 8.58 -31.01
C ALA A 17 -22.12 7.95 -30.24
N HIS A 18 -22.05 6.65 -29.98
CA HIS A 18 -22.94 5.97 -29.04
C HIS A 18 -22.45 6.25 -27.62
N SER A 19 -22.98 7.29 -26.99
CA SER A 19 -22.90 7.48 -25.55
C SER A 19 -23.86 6.49 -24.90
N THR A 20 -23.35 5.34 -24.43
CA THR A 20 -24.13 4.44 -23.57
C THR A 20 -23.95 4.87 -22.12
N SER A 21 -24.81 5.78 -21.65
CA SER A 21 -24.99 6.00 -20.21
C SER A 21 -25.85 4.86 -19.64
N ASN A 22 -25.23 3.71 -19.39
CA ASN A 22 -25.88 2.59 -18.71
C ASN A 22 -25.66 2.70 -17.20
N ASN A 23 -26.57 3.40 -16.53
CA ASN A 23 -26.88 3.12 -15.13
C ASN A 23 -27.48 1.70 -15.08
N SER A 24 -26.63 0.71 -14.82
CA SER A 24 -27.04 -0.69 -14.85
C SER A 24 -26.55 -1.38 -13.59
N ASN A 25 -27.46 -2.09 -12.93
CA ASN A 25 -27.16 -3.14 -11.96
C ASN A 25 -26.44 -4.30 -12.67
N GLN A 26 -25.27 -4.02 -13.27
CA GLN A 26 -24.39 -5.03 -13.84
C GLN A 26 -23.77 -5.81 -12.69
N VAL A 27 -24.14 -7.09 -12.60
CA VAL A 27 -23.43 -8.03 -11.75
C VAL A 27 -21.97 -8.04 -12.21
N LEU A 28 -21.07 -7.55 -11.36
CA LEU A 28 -19.64 -7.60 -11.64
C LEU A 28 -19.21 -9.07 -11.62
N THR A 29 -18.44 -9.49 -12.62
CA THR A 29 -17.94 -10.87 -12.72
C THR A 29 -16.43 -10.90 -12.95
N GLY A 30 -15.78 -11.97 -12.50
CA GLY A 30 -14.36 -12.21 -12.73
C GLY A 30 -13.45 -11.16 -12.09
N GLU A 31 -12.38 -10.78 -12.79
CA GLU A 31 -11.33 -9.88 -12.25
C GLU A 31 -11.86 -8.48 -11.87
N VAL A 32 -12.92 -8.01 -12.54
CA VAL A 32 -13.57 -6.73 -12.24
C VAL A 32 -14.25 -6.78 -10.86
N ALA A 33 -14.92 -7.89 -10.54
CA ALA A 33 -15.56 -8.08 -9.23
C ALA A 33 -14.49 -8.11 -8.12
N LEU A 34 -13.44 -8.93 -8.32
CA LEU A 34 -12.32 -9.04 -7.37
C LEU A 34 -11.61 -7.70 -7.15
N SER A 35 -11.54 -6.85 -8.18
CA SER A 35 -10.95 -5.51 -8.07
C SER A 35 -11.74 -4.62 -7.11
N CYS A 36 -13.06 -4.51 -7.29
CA CYS A 36 -13.90 -3.72 -6.40
C CYS A 36 -13.92 -4.28 -4.97
N GLU A 37 -14.00 -5.59 -4.83
CA GLU A 37 -13.94 -6.26 -3.53
C GLU A 37 -12.59 -6.04 -2.85
N ALA A 38 -11.48 -6.12 -3.58
CA ALA A 38 -10.15 -5.86 -3.03
C ALA A 38 -10.04 -4.43 -2.50
N ILE A 39 -10.60 -3.43 -3.20
CA ILE A 39 -10.62 -2.04 -2.70
C ILE A 39 -11.32 -1.98 -1.35
N LEU A 40 -12.53 -2.55 -1.24
CA LEU A 40 -13.30 -2.56 0.00
C LEU A 40 -12.56 -3.29 1.12
N CYS A 41 -12.07 -4.50 0.85
CA CYS A 41 -11.38 -5.34 1.83
C CYS A 41 -10.05 -4.72 2.30
N LEU A 42 -9.30 -4.07 1.42
CA LEU A 42 -8.06 -3.39 1.76
C LEU A 42 -8.29 -2.03 2.42
N SER A 43 -9.51 -1.50 2.36
CA SER A 43 -9.88 -0.27 3.07
C SER A 43 -10.21 -0.50 4.54
N THR A 44 -10.29 -1.74 5.04
CA THR A 44 -10.65 -2.01 6.45
C THR A 44 -9.64 -2.92 7.15
N SER A 45 -9.58 -2.80 8.48
CA SER A 45 -8.81 -3.68 9.36
C SER A 45 -9.37 -5.09 9.52
N LYS A 46 -10.65 -5.30 9.15
CA LYS A 46 -11.33 -6.58 9.27
C LYS A 46 -11.45 -7.22 7.90
N THR A 47 -10.84 -8.39 7.74
CA THR A 47 -10.95 -9.19 6.52
C THR A 47 -11.85 -10.39 6.81
N PRO A 48 -13.16 -10.25 6.62
CA PRO A 48 -14.08 -11.38 6.72
C PRO A 48 -13.81 -12.40 5.61
N GLY A 49 -14.37 -13.61 5.73
CA GLY A 49 -13.98 -14.75 4.88
C GLY A 49 -14.23 -14.56 3.38
N GLU A 50 -15.19 -13.70 3.03
CA GLU A 50 -15.50 -13.28 1.66
C GLU A 50 -14.30 -12.62 0.98
N CYS A 51 -13.53 -11.81 1.71
CA CYS A 51 -12.38 -11.08 1.17
C CYS A 51 -11.23 -11.97 0.69
N ASN A 52 -11.21 -13.26 1.04
CA ASN A 52 -10.09 -14.14 0.80
C ASN A 52 -9.71 -14.23 -0.68
N GLU A 53 -10.68 -14.31 -1.59
CA GLU A 53 -10.41 -14.45 -3.02
C GLU A 53 -9.80 -13.17 -3.59
N ALA A 54 -10.44 -12.02 -3.32
CA ALA A 54 -9.98 -10.72 -3.78
C ALA A 54 -8.60 -10.34 -3.23
N LEU A 55 -8.36 -10.60 -1.94
CA LEU A 55 -7.07 -10.35 -1.30
C LEU A 55 -5.99 -11.31 -1.82
N SER A 56 -6.32 -12.59 -1.99
CA SER A 56 -5.40 -13.58 -2.58
C SER A 56 -4.96 -13.13 -3.97
N HIS A 57 -5.91 -12.71 -4.81
CA HIS A 57 -5.61 -12.16 -6.13
C HIS A 57 -4.70 -10.93 -6.03
N PHE A 58 -5.08 -9.93 -5.23
CA PHE A 58 -4.28 -8.70 -5.07
C PHE A 58 -2.85 -8.96 -4.59
N TYR A 59 -2.67 -9.85 -3.61
CA TYR A 59 -1.35 -10.18 -3.06
C TYR A 59 -0.53 -11.09 -3.97
N SER A 60 -1.16 -11.89 -4.84
CA SER A 60 -0.48 -12.66 -5.88
C SER A 60 0.16 -11.77 -6.96
N ILE A 61 -0.33 -10.54 -7.15
CA ILE A 61 0.24 -9.58 -8.09
C ILE A 61 1.66 -9.20 -7.65
N ASN A 62 2.64 -9.71 -8.40
CA ASN A 62 4.05 -9.53 -8.09
C ASN A 62 4.86 -9.05 -9.31
N ALA A 63 6.03 -8.47 -9.01
CA ALA A 63 7.02 -8.05 -9.98
C ALA A 63 8.41 -8.00 -9.33
N LYS A 64 9.47 -8.07 -10.16
CA LYS A 64 10.86 -7.98 -9.68
C LYS A 64 11.17 -6.64 -9.02
N LYS A 65 10.63 -5.55 -9.56
CA LYS A 65 10.81 -4.18 -9.03
C LYS A 65 9.57 -3.76 -8.25
N LEU A 66 9.78 -3.08 -7.12
CA LEU A 66 8.68 -2.57 -6.29
C LEU A 66 7.79 -1.59 -7.07
N SER A 67 8.39 -0.69 -7.85
CA SER A 67 7.67 0.25 -8.71
C SER A 67 6.75 -0.46 -9.71
N ASP A 68 7.22 -1.55 -10.32
CA ASP A 68 6.40 -2.33 -11.27
C ASP A 68 5.28 -3.08 -10.55
N LYS A 69 5.53 -3.58 -9.34
CA LYS A 69 4.50 -4.22 -8.51
C LYS A 69 3.38 -3.23 -8.15
N ILE A 70 3.75 -2.02 -7.71
CA ILE A 70 2.80 -0.95 -7.39
C ILE A 70 1.97 -0.59 -8.63
N LYS A 71 2.61 -0.41 -9.80
CA LYS A 71 1.89 -0.14 -11.06
C LYS A 71 0.89 -1.24 -11.43
N LYS A 72 1.29 -2.51 -11.30
CA LYS A 72 0.38 -3.64 -11.58
C LYS A 72 -0.80 -3.70 -10.60
N ARG A 73 -0.54 -3.49 -9.31
CA ARG A 73 -1.59 -3.42 -8.28
C ARG A 73 -2.56 -2.28 -8.56
N LYS A 74 -2.05 -1.08 -8.86
CA LYS A 74 -2.89 0.06 -9.26
C LYS A 74 -3.73 -0.28 -10.49
N LYS A 75 -3.13 -0.89 -11.52
CA LYS A 75 -3.85 -1.31 -12.74
C LYS A 75 -4.99 -2.29 -12.42
N PHE A 76 -4.75 -3.26 -11.54
CA PHE A 76 -5.79 -4.18 -11.09
C PHE A 76 -6.91 -3.44 -10.35
N LEU A 77 -6.60 -2.55 -9.40
CA LEU A 77 -7.61 -1.75 -8.69
C LEU A 77 -8.40 -0.82 -9.63
N SER A 78 -7.79 -0.36 -10.72
CA SER A 78 -8.46 0.44 -11.76
C SER A 78 -9.43 -0.36 -12.64
N LEU A 79 -9.51 -1.69 -12.49
CA LEU A 79 -10.54 -2.48 -13.16
C LEU A 79 -11.93 -2.25 -12.56
N CYS A 80 -12.01 -1.85 -11.28
CA CYS A 80 -13.28 -1.51 -10.66
C CYS A 80 -13.89 -0.27 -11.33
N PRO A 81 -15.15 -0.30 -11.81
CA PRO A 81 -15.77 0.86 -12.47
C PRO A 81 -15.79 2.11 -11.58
N ALA A 82 -15.98 1.93 -10.28
CA ALA A 82 -15.95 3.03 -9.30
C ALA A 82 -14.55 3.65 -9.09
N SER A 83 -13.48 3.07 -9.66
CA SER A 83 -12.11 3.55 -9.46
C SER A 83 -11.84 4.95 -10.03
N SER A 84 -12.73 5.47 -10.87
CA SER A 84 -12.64 6.79 -11.50
C SER A 84 -13.45 7.87 -10.76
N GLU A 85 -14.22 7.47 -9.75
CA GLU A 85 -14.99 8.40 -8.91
C GLU A 85 -14.07 9.28 -8.06
N GLU A 86 -14.62 10.39 -7.55
CA GLU A 86 -13.86 11.32 -6.73
C GLU A 86 -13.20 10.63 -5.53
N GLY A 87 -11.91 10.90 -5.30
CA GLY A 87 -11.11 10.32 -4.22
C GLY A 87 -10.62 8.88 -4.46
N MET A 88 -11.28 8.09 -5.31
CA MET A 88 -10.94 6.69 -5.58
C MET A 88 -9.56 6.50 -6.24
N PRO A 89 -9.09 7.36 -7.17
CA PRO A 89 -7.72 7.27 -7.68
C PRO A 89 -6.66 7.43 -6.58
N ALA A 90 -6.88 8.34 -5.63
CA ALA A 90 -5.97 8.57 -4.51
C ALA A 90 -5.98 7.38 -3.54
N LEU A 91 -7.16 6.82 -3.25
CA LEU A 91 -7.28 5.58 -2.49
C LEU A 91 -6.54 4.42 -3.16
N ASN A 92 -6.73 4.22 -4.47
CA ASN A 92 -6.05 3.16 -5.21
C ASN A 92 -4.53 3.32 -5.20
N ASP A 93 -4.03 4.55 -5.29
CA ASP A 93 -2.61 4.84 -5.10
C ASP A 93 -2.14 4.49 -3.68
N ALA A 94 -2.91 4.87 -2.67
CA ALA A 94 -2.59 4.58 -1.27
C ALA A 94 -2.55 3.06 -1.00
N ILE A 95 -3.56 2.32 -1.43
CA ILE A 95 -3.64 0.85 -1.34
C ILE A 95 -2.47 0.20 -2.08
N ALA A 96 -2.23 0.58 -3.34
CA ALA A 96 -1.16 -0.03 -4.14
C ALA A 96 0.23 0.16 -3.51
N ASN A 97 0.46 1.31 -2.87
CA ASN A 97 1.71 1.59 -2.16
C ASN A 97 1.79 0.93 -0.77
N GLY A 98 0.69 0.88 -0.03
CA GLY A 98 0.67 0.54 1.40
C GLY A 98 0.23 -0.89 1.73
N ALA A 99 -0.65 -1.51 0.95
CA ALA A 99 -1.22 -2.81 1.28
C ALA A 99 -0.15 -3.93 1.36
N GLY A 100 -0.09 -4.59 2.53
CA GLY A 100 0.92 -5.58 2.90
C GLY A 100 2.29 -4.99 3.30
N ARG A 101 2.34 -3.67 3.54
CA ARG A 101 3.54 -2.92 3.97
C ARG A 101 3.24 -1.93 5.11
N CYS A 102 1.98 -1.83 5.51
CA CYS A 102 1.52 -0.93 6.57
C CYS A 102 0.74 -1.69 7.65
N ASP A 103 0.88 -3.02 7.71
CA ASP A 103 0.40 -3.81 8.84
C ASP A 103 1.44 -3.85 9.97
N ALA A 104 0.97 -4.14 11.18
CA ALA A 104 1.78 -4.18 12.38
C ALA A 104 2.97 -5.13 12.27
N SER A 105 2.77 -6.33 11.71
CA SER A 105 3.82 -7.33 11.55
C SER A 105 4.96 -6.82 10.67
N TYR A 106 4.61 -6.24 9.51
CA TYR A 106 5.60 -5.63 8.63
C TYR A 106 6.34 -4.49 9.32
N LEU A 107 5.62 -3.55 9.94
CA LEU A 107 6.21 -2.36 10.56
C LEU A 107 7.09 -2.70 11.76
N ASN A 108 6.67 -3.62 12.62
CA ASN A 108 7.48 -4.08 13.76
C ASN A 108 8.82 -4.69 13.33
N ARG A 109 8.87 -5.30 12.13
CA ARG A 109 10.11 -5.82 11.55
C ARG A 109 10.95 -4.74 10.88
N VAL A 110 10.36 -3.93 10.00
CA VAL A 110 11.15 -3.00 9.16
C VAL A 110 11.49 -1.69 9.86
N MET A 111 10.75 -1.33 10.90
CA MET A 111 11.01 -0.13 11.72
C MET A 111 11.85 -0.44 12.97
N LEU A 112 12.33 -1.68 13.11
CA LEU A 112 13.31 -2.05 14.13
C LEU A 112 14.62 -1.30 13.85
N GLN A 113 15.11 -0.61 14.86
CA GLN A 113 16.38 0.10 14.84
C GLN A 113 17.30 -0.47 15.90
N GLU A 114 18.58 -0.55 15.56
CA GLU A 114 19.62 -1.03 16.46
C GLU A 114 20.74 0.01 16.55
N LYS A 115 21.33 0.15 17.74
CA LYS A 115 22.58 0.90 17.94
C LYS A 115 23.47 0.19 18.95
N ILE A 116 24.77 0.38 18.83
CA ILE A 116 25.76 -0.23 19.70
C ILE A 116 26.43 0.87 20.52
N THR A 117 26.57 0.65 21.82
CA THR A 117 27.38 1.49 22.72
C THR A 117 28.39 0.63 23.46
N HIS A 118 29.41 1.25 24.03
CA HIS A 118 30.38 0.59 24.89
C HIS A 118 30.24 1.13 26.31
N GLU A 119 30.06 0.24 27.28
CA GLU A 119 30.13 0.57 28.70
C GLU A 119 31.51 0.12 29.21
N CYS A 120 32.42 1.08 29.35
CA CYS A 120 33.78 0.83 29.84
C CYS A 120 33.89 1.09 31.35
N LYS A 121 34.62 0.22 32.04
CA LYS A 121 34.91 0.32 33.47
C LYS A 121 36.40 0.07 33.72
N GLY A 122 37.02 0.91 34.54
CA GLY A 122 38.44 0.81 34.89
C GLY A 122 39.19 2.13 34.68
N GLY A 123 40.46 2.17 35.08
CA GLY A 123 41.38 3.28 34.77
C GLY A 123 42.27 2.95 33.56
N TYR A 124 43.19 3.86 33.21
CA TYR A 124 44.04 3.82 32.02
C TYR A 124 44.83 2.50 31.77
N LYS A 125 45.02 1.67 32.81
CA LYS A 125 45.75 0.39 32.74
C LYS A 125 44.86 -0.86 32.69
N ASP A 126 43.62 -0.79 33.16
CA ASP A 126 42.72 -1.93 33.34
C ASP A 126 41.30 -1.62 32.83
N GLU A 127 41.19 -0.95 31.69
CA GLU A 127 39.90 -0.64 31.08
C GLU A 127 39.26 -1.91 30.49
N THR A 128 38.06 -2.23 30.97
CA THR A 128 37.23 -3.31 30.42
C THR A 128 35.98 -2.71 29.79
N CYS A 129 35.81 -2.88 28.48
CA CYS A 129 34.65 -2.39 27.75
C CYS A 129 33.67 -3.51 27.45
N LYS A 130 32.40 -3.29 27.78
CA LYS A 130 31.28 -4.18 27.40
C LYS A 130 30.52 -3.59 26.24
N VAL A 131 30.34 -4.37 25.18
CA VAL A 131 29.46 -4.02 24.06
C VAL A 131 28.02 -4.14 24.51
N ILE A 132 27.23 -3.09 24.33
CA ILE A 132 25.80 -3.06 24.63
C ILE A 132 25.03 -2.79 23.35
N THR A 133 24.20 -3.76 22.95
CA THR A 133 23.24 -3.60 21.87
C THR A 133 21.94 -3.00 22.41
N TRP A 134 21.48 -1.93 21.77
CA TRP A 134 20.20 -1.29 22.05
C TRP A 134 19.27 -1.48 20.86
N LYS A 135 17.99 -1.73 21.14
CA LYS A 135 16.93 -1.86 20.14
C LYS A 135 15.77 -0.93 20.45
N ARG A 136 15.05 -0.52 19.42
CA ARG A 136 13.72 0.11 19.51
C ARG A 136 12.93 -0.11 18.23
N ILE A 137 11.61 -0.02 18.29
CA ILE A 137 10.77 0.08 17.11
C ILE A 137 10.38 1.56 16.95
N SER A 138 10.64 2.13 15.78
CA SER A 138 10.23 3.51 15.51
C SER A 138 8.71 3.64 15.44
N SER A 139 8.18 4.65 16.13
CA SER A 139 6.80 5.12 16.03
C SER A 139 6.56 6.05 14.82
N ASP A 140 7.62 6.43 14.10
CA ASP A 140 7.52 7.37 12.99
C ASP A 140 7.09 6.64 11.71
N LEU A 141 5.77 6.64 11.47
CA LEU A 141 5.19 5.94 10.35
C LEU A 141 5.76 6.46 9.00
N PRO A 142 6.18 5.58 8.07
CA PRO A 142 6.62 6.01 6.75
C PRO A 142 5.53 6.80 6.01
N GLY A 143 5.94 7.77 5.18
CA GLY A 143 5.00 8.65 4.47
C GLY A 143 3.92 7.91 3.67
N TYR A 144 4.28 6.83 2.96
CA TYR A 144 3.32 6.03 2.21
C TYR A 144 2.29 5.32 3.11
N CYS A 145 2.67 4.94 4.34
CA CYS A 145 1.74 4.37 5.31
C CYS A 145 0.87 5.43 5.98
N LYS A 146 1.38 6.66 6.18
CA LYS A 146 0.55 7.79 6.64
C LYS A 146 -0.55 8.08 5.62
N VAL A 147 -0.19 8.22 4.35
CA VAL A 147 -1.17 8.45 3.26
C VAL A 147 -2.22 7.34 3.23
N TYR A 148 -1.83 6.08 3.44
CA TYR A 148 -2.77 4.97 3.40
C TYR A 148 -3.63 4.84 4.66
N ARG A 149 -3.07 5.10 5.85
CA ARG A 149 -3.83 5.04 7.11
C ARG A 149 -4.76 6.24 7.28
N ASP A 150 -4.33 7.41 6.85
CA ASP A 150 -5.02 8.69 7.05
C ASP A 150 -5.91 9.04 5.83
N ASN A 151 -6.14 8.09 4.91
CA ASN A 151 -7.03 8.30 3.77
C ASN A 151 -8.51 8.21 4.23
N ASP A 152 -9.34 9.10 3.70
CA ASP A 152 -10.76 9.22 4.08
C ASP A 152 -11.59 7.93 3.88
N PHE A 153 -11.15 7.04 2.98
CA PHE A 153 -11.82 5.78 2.67
C PHE A 153 -11.20 4.57 3.38
N THR A 154 -10.35 4.78 4.39
CA THR A 154 -9.63 3.69 5.07
C THR A 154 -9.81 3.71 6.59
N ASP A 155 -9.93 2.51 7.17
CA ASP A 155 -9.89 2.28 8.60
C ASP A 155 -9.02 1.04 8.89
N LEU A 156 -7.70 1.24 8.91
CA LEU A 156 -6.72 0.16 9.05
C LEU A 156 -6.50 -0.30 10.51
N GLY A 157 -7.09 0.39 11.50
CA GLY A 157 -6.86 0.09 12.93
C GLY A 157 -5.40 0.22 13.40
N LEU A 158 -4.50 0.71 12.54
CA LEU A 158 -3.06 0.74 12.77
C LEU A 158 -2.67 1.83 13.77
N LYS A 159 -2.11 1.40 14.90
CA LYS A 159 -1.62 2.31 15.96
C LYS A 159 -0.32 1.80 16.57
N PHE A 160 0.45 2.73 17.13
CA PHE A 160 1.63 2.41 17.93
C PHE A 160 1.26 2.41 19.40
N ILE A 161 1.58 1.34 20.13
CA ILE A 161 1.36 1.20 21.56
C ILE A 161 2.70 1.31 22.28
N GLY A 162 2.72 2.03 23.41
CA GLY A 162 3.92 2.22 24.22
C GLY A 162 4.81 3.36 23.74
N ASN A 163 6.13 3.23 23.93
CA ASN A 163 7.10 4.30 23.69
C ASN A 163 8.25 3.85 22.78
N SER A 164 8.59 4.67 21.79
CA SER A 164 9.74 4.49 20.88
C SER A 164 11.06 4.88 21.56
N VAL A 165 11.47 4.10 22.57
CA VAL A 165 12.67 4.35 23.37
C VAL A 165 13.69 3.23 23.21
N TRP A 166 14.98 3.59 23.28
CA TRP A 166 16.06 2.63 23.25
C TRP A 166 16.03 1.74 24.50
N GLN A 167 16.00 0.44 24.29
CA GLN A 167 16.09 -0.58 25.33
C GLN A 167 17.30 -1.47 25.08
N LYS A 168 17.92 -1.98 26.14
CA LYS A 168 18.94 -3.03 25.98
C LYS A 168 18.30 -4.24 25.31
N GLU A 169 19.02 -4.90 24.40
CA GLU A 169 18.50 -6.01 23.59
C GLU A 169 17.81 -7.08 24.43
N LYS A 170 18.38 -7.43 25.59
CA LYS A 170 17.79 -8.41 26.50
C LYS A 170 16.38 -8.03 26.96
N ASP A 171 16.17 -6.75 27.30
CA ASP A 171 14.89 -6.26 27.77
C ASP A 171 13.91 -6.11 26.61
N PHE A 172 14.39 -5.62 25.46
CA PHE A 172 13.61 -5.54 24.22
C PHE A 172 13.07 -6.90 23.79
N ASN A 173 13.92 -7.93 23.75
CA ASN A 173 13.54 -9.28 23.34
C ASN A 173 12.53 -9.94 24.29
N LYS A 174 12.49 -9.50 25.56
CA LYS A 174 11.51 -9.96 26.54
C LYS A 174 10.17 -9.23 26.39
N ASN A 175 10.20 -7.90 26.31
CA ASN A 175 9.03 -7.06 26.12
C ASN A 175 9.43 -5.71 25.51
N PRO A 176 9.17 -5.49 24.20
CA PRO A 176 9.40 -4.20 23.57
C PRO A 176 8.58 -3.10 24.24
N ASN A 177 9.22 -1.97 24.56
CA ASN A 177 8.58 -0.80 25.16
C ASN A 177 7.55 -0.15 24.24
N GLY A 178 7.65 -0.38 22.93
CA GLY A 178 6.64 0.03 21.99
C GLY A 178 6.64 -0.80 20.71
N HIS A 179 5.46 -0.96 20.13
CA HIS A 179 5.23 -1.76 18.93
C HIS A 179 3.94 -1.31 18.21
N TRP A 180 3.87 -1.58 16.92
CA TRP A 180 2.69 -1.40 16.09
C TRP A 180 1.68 -2.53 16.32
N VAL A 181 0.39 -2.22 16.25
CA VAL A 181 -0.73 -3.16 16.31
C VAL A 181 -1.81 -2.77 15.30
N ASN A 182 -2.46 -3.77 14.72
CA ASN A 182 -3.76 -3.72 14.05
C ASN A 182 -4.37 -5.12 13.98
#